data_AF-I1RLB8-F1
#
_entry.id   AF-I1RLB8-F1
#
_cell.length_a   1.000
_cell.length_b   1.000
_cell.length_c   1.000
_cell.angle_alpha   90.00
_cell.angle_beta   90.00
_cell.angle_gamma   90.00
#
_symmetry.space_group_name_H-M   'P 1'
#
loop_
_entity.id
_entity.type
_entity.pdbx_description
1 polymer ?
#
loop_
_entity_poly.entity_id
_entity_poly.type
_entity_poly.pdbx_seq_one_letter_code
_entity_poly.pdbx_strand_id
1 'polypeptide(L)'
;MGGSATGDDAVFKLYRYDPSMAAAVIFIILFIAITGLHLYQLIRTKTWFFTCFVVGGFMQLIGYIGRAVSSSESPNWTVKPYVVQTLLLLVSPALFAASIYMILGRIIIVTNREDCSPVRRV
;
A
#
# COMPACT_ATOMS: atom_id res chain seq x y z
N MET A 1 -43.56 -18.51 29.95
CA MET A 1 -42.18 -18.15 30.36
C MET A 1 -41.37 -17.97 29.10
N GLY A 2 -41.15 -16.72 28.70
CA GLY A 2 -40.51 -16.34 27.44
C GLY A 2 -39.00 -16.57 27.48
N GLY A 3 -38.46 -17.10 26.38
CA GLY A 3 -37.04 -17.36 26.21
C GLY A 3 -36.25 -16.06 26.10
N SER A 4 -35.26 -15.89 26.97
CA SER A 4 -34.18 -14.93 26.81
C SER A 4 -32.96 -15.68 26.27
N ALA A 5 -32.87 -15.79 24.94
CA ALA A 5 -31.59 -15.97 24.30
C ALA A 5 -30.82 -14.66 24.53
N THR A 6 -29.92 -14.66 25.51
CA THR A 6 -28.84 -13.67 25.60
C THR A 6 -27.99 -13.88 24.37
N GLY A 7 -28.36 -13.24 23.27
CA GLY A 7 -27.49 -13.13 22.11
C GLY A 7 -26.26 -12.41 22.62
N ASP A 8 -25.13 -13.12 22.64
CA ASP A 8 -23.80 -12.54 22.68
C ASP A 8 -23.82 -11.33 21.74
N ASP A 9 -23.95 -10.14 22.30
CA ASP A 9 -23.70 -8.88 21.64
C ASP A 9 -22.22 -8.92 21.28
N ALA A 10 -21.95 -9.51 20.11
CA ALA A 10 -20.63 -9.66 19.55
C ALA A 10 -20.02 -8.26 19.43
N VAL A 11 -19.31 -7.85 20.48
CA VAL A 11 -18.61 -6.58 20.55
C VAL A 11 -17.68 -6.56 19.34
N PHE A 12 -18.02 -5.75 18.34
CA PHE A 12 -17.27 -5.60 17.11
C PHE A 12 -15.88 -5.06 17.44
N LYS A 13 -14.94 -5.96 17.69
CA LYS A 13 -13.52 -5.63 17.84
C LYS A 13 -12.92 -5.46 16.44
N LEU A 14 -12.81 -4.21 16.01
CA LEU A 14 -12.18 -3.84 14.73
C LEU A 14 -10.71 -4.27 14.66
N TYR A 15 -10.05 -4.34 15.82
CA TYR A 15 -8.70 -4.86 16.01
C TYR A 15 -8.72 -6.04 17.00
N ARG A 16 -8.18 -7.19 16.60
CA ARG A 16 -7.86 -8.33 17.49
C ARG A 16 -6.39 -8.33 17.96
N TYR A 17 -5.69 -7.22 17.74
CA TYR A 17 -4.27 -7.02 18.04
C TYR A 17 -4.03 -5.55 18.38
N ASP A 18 -3.14 -5.24 19.31
CA ASP A 18 -2.78 -3.85 19.66
C ASP A 18 -1.85 -3.26 18.59
N PRO A 19 -2.31 -2.32 17.74
CA PRO A 19 -1.46 -1.74 16.71
C PRO A 19 -0.28 -0.99 17.33
N SER A 20 0.94 -1.47 17.08
CA SER A 20 2.17 -0.82 17.55
C SER A 20 2.42 0.49 16.79
N MET A 21 2.35 1.60 17.52
CA MET A 21 2.69 2.94 17.01
C MET A 21 4.16 3.01 16.55
N ALA A 22 5.07 2.36 17.27
CA ALA A 22 6.49 2.33 16.92
C ALA A 22 6.72 1.67 15.55
N ALA A 23 6.06 0.55 15.28
CA ALA A 23 6.15 -0.11 13.98
C ALA A 23 5.62 0.79 12.85
N ALA A 24 4.48 1.46 13.06
CA ALA A 24 3.90 2.36 12.07
C ALA A 24 4.87 3.51 11.71
N VAL A 25 5.50 4.15 12.71
CA VAL A 25 6.46 5.25 12.50
C VAL A 25 7.69 4.79 11.73
N ILE A 26 8.26 3.62 12.05
CA ILE A 26 9.43 3.09 11.34
C ILE A 26 9.11 2.91 9.85
N PHE A 27 7.96 2.30 9.53
CA PHE A 27 7.55 2.11 8.14
C PHE A 27 7.30 3.44 7.42
N ILE A 28 6.72 4.45 8.08
CA ILE A 28 6.56 5.79 7.50
C ILE A 28 7.92 6.36 7.08
N ILE A 29 8.92 6.34 7.97
CA ILE A 29 10.25 6.88 7.67
C ILE A 29 10.89 6.14 6.48
N LEU A 30 10.81 4.81 6.47
CA LEU A 30 11.33 3.99 5.38
C LEU A 30 10.64 4.30 4.04
N PHE A 31 9.31 4.40 4.03
CA PHE A 31 8.56 4.71 2.81
C PHE A 31 8.80 6.14 2.33
N ILE A 32 9.00 7.12 3.22
CA ILE A 32 9.42 8.48 2.83
C ILE A 32 10.79 8.43 2.15
N ALA A 33 11.78 7.77 2.75
CA ALA A 33 13.12 7.69 2.20
C ALA A 33 13.14 7.02 0.81
N ILE A 34 12.46 5.88 0.67
CA ILE A 34 12.39 5.13 -0.59
C ILE A 34 11.60 5.92 -1.64
N THR A 35 10.43 6.48 -1.30
CA THR A 35 9.60 7.24 -2.25
C THR A 35 10.30 8.53 -2.68
N GLY A 36 10.96 9.22 -1.76
CA GLY A 36 11.74 10.42 -2.03
C GLY A 36 12.91 10.16 -2.97
N LEU A 37 13.66 9.08 -2.74
CA LEU A 37 14.75 8.66 -3.62
C LEU A 37 14.24 8.34 -5.04
N HIS A 38 13.15 7.59 -5.16
CA HIS A 38 12.57 7.27 -6.46
C HIS A 38 11.97 8.49 -7.16
N LEU A 39 11.35 9.41 -6.41
CA LEU A 39 10.85 10.68 -6.95
C LEU A 39 12.01 11.55 -7.46
N TYR A 40 13.10 11.64 -6.71
CA TYR A 40 14.31 12.35 -7.16
C TYR A 40 14.88 11.73 -8.44
N GLN A 41 15.02 10.39 -8.47
CA GLN A 41 15.47 9.68 -9.67
C GLN A 41 14.53 9.91 -10.86
N LEU A 42 13.21 9.89 -10.64
CA LEU A 42 12.19 10.13 -11.66
C LEU A 42 12.35 11.51 -12.30
N ILE A 43 12.50 12.55 -11.48
CA ILE A 43 12.66 13.93 -11.94
C ILE A 43 14.00 14.10 -12.68
N ARG A 44 15.09 13.55 -12.13
CA ARG A 44 16.44 13.71 -12.69
C ARG A 44 16.62 12.95 -14.00
N THR A 45 16.08 11.75 -14.11
CA THR A 45 16.21 10.90 -15.31
C THR A 45 15.06 11.05 -16.31
N LYS A 46 14.02 11.83 -15.96
CA LYS A 46 12.79 12.00 -16.75
C LYS A 46 12.15 10.67 -17.17
N THR A 47 12.22 9.66 -16.30
CA THR A 47 11.71 8.31 -16.53
C THR A 47 10.21 8.23 -16.18
N TRP A 48 9.38 9.08 -16.81
CA TRP A 48 7.94 9.22 -16.52
C TRP A 48 7.11 7.93 -16.54
N PHE A 49 7.61 6.86 -17.14
CA PHE A 49 6.98 5.54 -17.08
C PHE A 49 6.98 4.92 -15.68
N PHE A 50 7.87 5.35 -14.78
CA PHE A 50 7.98 4.81 -13.42
C PHE A 50 7.09 5.53 -12.38
N THR A 51 6.16 6.37 -12.86
CA THR A 51 5.22 7.13 -12.02
C THR A 51 4.34 6.24 -11.14
N CYS A 52 3.93 5.05 -11.61
CA CYS A 52 3.15 4.11 -10.82
C CYS A 52 3.82 3.71 -9.50
N PHE A 53 5.14 3.56 -9.48
CA PHE A 53 5.88 3.22 -8.26
C PHE A 53 5.83 4.36 -7.25
N VAL A 54 6.01 5.61 -7.70
CA VAL A 54 5.94 6.79 -6.84
C VAL A 54 4.52 6.96 -6.27
N VAL A 55 3.48 6.75 -7.08
CA VAL A 55 2.09 6.78 -6.62
C VAL A 55 1.82 5.69 -5.57
N GLY A 56 2.31 4.46 -5.78
CA GLY A 56 2.24 3.39 -4.78
C GLY A 56 2.95 3.77 -3.47
N GLY A 57 4.14 4.36 -3.55
CA GLY A 57 4.89 4.86 -2.39
C GLY A 57 4.10 5.88 -1.56
N PHE A 58 3.43 6.83 -2.22
CA PHE A 58 2.54 7.79 -1.55
C PHE A 58 1.30 7.13 -0.93
N MET A 59 0.69 6.15 -1.62
CA MET A 59 -0.44 5.41 -1.04
C MET A 59 -0.03 4.64 0.21
N GLN A 60 1.16 4.04 0.22
CA GLN A 60 1.69 3.37 1.39
C GLN A 60 1.92 4.33 2.55
N LEU A 61 2.47 5.52 2.28
CA LEU A 61 2.66 6.58 3.26
C LEU A 61 1.33 6.94 3.94
N ILE A 62 0.31 7.25 3.15
CA ILE A 62 -1.02 7.65 3.65
C ILE A 62 -1.66 6.49 4.43
N GLY A 63 -1.51 5.25 3.96
CA GLY A 63 -1.99 4.06 4.66
C GLY A 63 -1.35 3.87 6.04
N TYR A 64 -0.04 4.09 6.16
CA TYR A 64 0.66 4.01 7.46
C TYR A 64 0.38 5.21 8.37
N ILE A 65 0.10 6.40 7.83
CA ILE A 65 -0.41 7.53 8.61
C ILE A 65 -1.79 7.17 9.19
N GLY A 66 -2.67 6.59 8.38
CA GLY A 66 -3.96 6.04 8.85
C GLY A 66 -3.79 5.01 9.96
N ARG A 67 -2.75 4.17 9.88
CA ARG A 67 -2.39 3.20 10.93
C ARG A 67 -1.90 3.86 12.22
N ALA A 68 -1.08 4.91 12.12
CA ALA A 68 -0.62 5.67 13.27
C ALA A 68 -1.79 6.38 13.98
N VAL A 69 -2.68 7.03 13.22
CA VAL A 69 -3.90 7.68 13.76
C VAL A 69 -4.86 6.65 14.36
N SER A 70 -5.03 5.50 13.72
CA SER A 70 -5.85 4.42 14.29
C SER A 70 -5.25 3.86 15.59
N SER A 71 -3.93 3.93 15.78
CA SER A 71 -3.28 3.51 17.04
C SER A 71 -3.40 4.54 18.16
N SER A 72 -3.60 5.82 17.85
CA SER A 72 -3.77 6.88 18.85
C SER A 72 -5.22 7.08 19.34
N GLU A 73 -6.21 6.57 18.61
CA GLU A 73 -7.66 6.74 18.89
C GLU A 73 -8.29 5.62 19.73
N SER A 74 -7.49 4.82 20.44
CA SER A 74 -8.02 3.86 21.41
C SER A 74 -8.68 4.63 22.57
N PRO A 75 -10.01 4.56 22.80
CA PRO A 75 -10.89 3.41 22.57
C PRO A 75 -12.04 3.61 21.54
N ASN A 76 -12.22 4.78 20.92
CA ASN A 76 -13.28 5.03 19.94
C ASN A 76 -12.76 4.83 18.51
N TRP A 77 -12.64 3.57 18.11
CA TRP A 77 -12.21 3.18 16.77
C TRP A 77 -13.16 3.73 15.69
N THR A 78 -12.81 4.88 15.12
CA THR A 78 -13.56 5.42 13.99
C THR A 78 -13.32 4.52 12.76
N VAL A 79 -14.39 4.12 12.08
CA VAL A 79 -14.34 3.21 10.92
C VAL A 79 -13.51 3.80 9.75
N LYS A 80 -13.46 5.14 9.65
CA LYS A 80 -12.81 5.87 8.56
C LYS A 80 -11.29 5.59 8.43
N PRO A 81 -10.45 5.78 9.47
CA PRO A 81 -9.00 5.50 9.37
C PRO A 81 -8.68 4.03 9.11
N TYR A 82 -9.49 3.09 9.62
CA TYR A 82 -9.29 1.65 9.38
C TYR A 82 -9.48 1.25 7.91
N VAL A 83 -10.55 1.76 7.27
CA VAL A 83 -10.82 1.52 5.85
C VAL A 83 -9.73 2.12 4.97
N VAL A 84 -9.32 3.36 5.27
CA VAL A 84 -8.25 4.07 4.54
C VAL A 84 -6.93 3.30 4.63
N GLN A 85 -6.50 2.91 5.83
CA GLN A 85 -5.30 2.10 6.02
C GLN A 85 -5.38 0.80 5.21
N THR A 86 -6.48 0.04 5.34
CA THR A 86 -6.58 -1.29 4.75
C THR A 86 -6.56 -1.23 3.22
N LEU A 87 -7.35 -0.33 2.62
CA LEU A 87 -7.43 -0.19 1.17
C LEU A 87 -6.12 0.34 0.57
N LEU A 88 -5.53 1.38 1.16
CA LEU A 88 -4.28 1.96 0.63
C LEU A 88 -3.10 1.00 0.74
N LEU A 89 -2.99 0.28 1.87
CA LEU A 89 -1.95 -0.73 2.04
C LEU A 89 -2.13 -1.91 1.08
N LEU A 90 -3.37 -2.23 0.69
CA LEU A 90 -3.68 -3.31 -0.27
C LEU A 90 -3.45 -2.90 -1.73
N VAL A 91 -3.78 -1.65 -2.09
CA VAL A 91 -3.64 -1.15 -3.48
C VAL A 91 -2.17 -0.87 -3.83
N SER A 92 -1.37 -0.41 -2.88
CA SER A 92 0.03 -0.05 -3.12
C SER A 92 0.88 -1.20 -3.73
N PRO A 93 0.83 -2.46 -3.23
CA PRO A 93 1.51 -3.61 -3.85
C PRO A 93 1.13 -3.86 -5.32
N ALA A 94 -0.12 -3.61 -5.70
CA ALA A 94 -0.57 -3.77 -7.09
C ALA A 94 0.10 -2.75 -8.02
N LEU A 95 0.26 -1.51 -7.55
CA LEU A 95 0.98 -0.46 -8.29
C LEU A 95 2.47 -0.75 -8.42
N PHE A 96 3.09 -1.33 -7.39
CA PHE A 96 4.48 -1.79 -7.49
C PHE A 96 4.61 -2.92 -8.51
N ALA A 97 3.70 -3.88 -8.53
CA ALA A 97 3.69 -4.93 -9.56
C ALA A 97 3.56 -4.32 -10.98
N ALA A 98 2.66 -3.36 -11.18
CA ALA A 98 2.52 -2.66 -12.45
C ALA A 98 3.84 -2.03 -12.93
N SER A 99 4.59 -1.40 -12.01
CA SER A 99 5.89 -0.80 -12.35
C SER A 99 6.93 -1.83 -12.81
N ILE A 100 6.93 -3.04 -12.24
CA ILE A 100 7.82 -4.14 -12.64
C ILE A 100 7.50 -4.58 -14.07
N TYR A 101 6.22 -4.71 -14.42
CA TYR A 101 5.82 -5.06 -15.79
C TYR A 101 6.17 -3.97 -16.81
N MET A 102 6.10 -2.69 -16.43
CA MET A 102 6.55 -1.59 -17.29
C MET A 102 8.06 -1.65 -17.56
N ILE A 103 8.86 -1.95 -16.53
CA ILE A 103 10.32 -2.15 -16.68
C ILE A 103 10.59 -3.36 -17.58
N LEU A 104 9.91 -4.49 -17.34
CA LEU A 104 10.09 -5.71 -18.14
C LEU A 104 9.81 -5.45 -19.62
N GLY A 105 8.71 -4.75 -19.95
CA GLY A 105 8.38 -4.40 -21.33
C GLY A 105 9.48 -3.60 -22.02
N ARG A 106 10.21 -2.73 -21.28
CA ARG A 106 11.32 -1.95 -21.83
C ARG A 106 12.59 -2.78 -21.98
N ILE A 107 12.87 -3.70 -21.07
CA ILE A 107 14.02 -4.61 -21.16
C ILE A 107 13.90 -5.50 -22.40
N ILE A 108 12.72 -6.06 -22.66
CA ILE A 108 12.45 -6.92 -23.83
C ILE A 108 12.80 -6.17 -25.13
N ILE A 109 12.38 -4.90 -25.26
CA ILE A 109 12.67 -4.06 -26.42
C ILE A 109 14.17 -3.81 -26.57
N VAL A 110 14.87 -3.51 -25.48
CA VAL A 110 16.32 -3.21 -25.50
C VAL A 110 17.15 -4.45 -25.85
N THR A 111 16.75 -5.64 -25.39
CA THR A 111 17.48 -6.89 -25.63
C THR A 111 17.16 -7.52 -27.00
N ASN A 112 16.20 -6.99 -27.77
CA ASN A 112 15.74 -7.60 -29.03
C ASN A 112 15.34 -9.08 -28.88
N ARG A 113 14.87 -9.46 -27.68
CA ARG A 113 14.46 -10.82 -27.31
C ARG A 113 12.94 -10.92 -27.23
N GLU A 114 12.28 -10.65 -28.34
CA GLU A 114 10.82 -10.70 -28.46
C GLU A 114 10.28 -12.13 -28.31
N ASP A 115 11.12 -13.12 -28.58
CA ASP A 115 10.91 -14.56 -28.41
C ASP A 115 10.70 -14.98 -26.94
N CYS A 116 11.26 -14.21 -26.00
CA CYS A 116 11.11 -14.47 -24.56
C CYS A 116 9.88 -13.76 -23.96
N SER A 117 9.07 -13.07 -24.77
CA SER A 117 7.87 -12.37 -24.31
C SER A 117 6.61 -13.24 -24.44
N PRO A 118 5.75 -13.34 -23.40
CA PRO A 118 4.48 -14.07 -23.49
C PRO A 118 3.50 -13.43 -24.49
N VAL A 119 3.66 -12.14 -24.80
CA VAL A 119 2.79 -11.38 -25.70
C VAL A 119 3.57 -11.05 -26.96
N ARG A 120 3.37 -11.86 -27.99
CA ARG A 120 3.93 -11.64 -29.32
C ARG A 120 3.34 -10.38 -29.94
N ARG A 121 4.18 -9.43 -30.34
CA ARG A 121 3.76 -8.33 -31.21
C ARG A 121 3.51 -8.89 -32.61
N VAL A 122 2.34 -8.57 -33.18
CA VAL A 122 2.01 -8.79 -34.60
C VAL A 122 2.58 -7.67 -35.46
#